data_AF-A0AA39CHU6-F1
#
_entry.id   AF-A0AA39CHU6-F1
#
_cell.length_a   1.000
_cell.length_b   1.000
_cell.length_c   1.000
_cell.angle_alpha   90.00
_cell.angle_beta   90.00
_cell.angle_gamma   90.00
#
_symmetry.space_group_name_H-M   'P 1'
#
loop_
_entity.id
_entity.type
_entity.pdbx_description
1 polymer ?
#
loop_
_entity_poly.entity_id
_entity_poly.type
_entity_poly.pdbx_seq_one_letter_code
_entity_poly.pdbx_strand_id
1 'polypeptide(L)'
;MGVDECILYSLDLMKDFWYESVGVERDAMQKVDENSVKELEGTAPGACKADARDLYKKLKAGKIFGAFNDQDREKIWAEVCRRTKDRLVPSFFTFFEDLNWLKGPADCVKRLIPISPDDTILYALEQYVFTGVNQRTGQCLIQKPDHTFVSKPGTEADQMNLGVLQLFLIAMRNHLNMPAEPKKKNLLAKPRPKKADPEVLHEFAAYAHKLGFESDEIRELTELRASS
;
A
#
# COMPACT_ATOMS: atom_id res chain seq x y z
N MET A 1 -10.94 16.39 6.74
CA MET A 1 -10.18 15.53 5.80
C MET A 1 -8.70 15.75 6.00
N GLY A 2 -8.10 15.00 6.95
CA GLY A 2 -6.65 14.81 6.93
C GLY A 2 -6.26 14.10 5.63
N VAL A 3 -5.14 14.51 5.02
CA VAL A 3 -4.56 13.71 3.93
C VAL A 3 -4.02 12.44 4.58
N ASP A 4 -4.44 11.28 4.07
CA ASP A 4 -3.99 9.99 4.55
C ASP A 4 -2.44 9.92 4.51
N GLU A 5 -1.81 9.55 5.61
CA GLU A 5 -0.35 9.57 5.75
C GLU A 5 0.34 8.65 4.73
N CYS A 6 -0.33 7.57 4.30
CA CYS A 6 0.18 6.70 3.25
C CYS A 6 0.20 7.39 1.87
N ILE A 7 -0.73 8.29 1.60
CA ILE A 7 -0.77 9.08 0.36
C ILE A 7 0.44 10.03 0.33
N LEU A 8 0.70 10.74 1.43
CA LEU A 8 1.85 11.64 1.52
C LEU A 8 3.16 10.86 1.36
N TYR A 9 3.28 9.73 2.04
CA TYR A 9 4.46 8.86 1.94
C TYR A 9 4.72 8.38 0.49
N SER A 10 3.66 7.98 -0.24
CA SER A 10 3.79 7.57 -1.65
C SER A 10 4.26 8.72 -2.55
N LEU A 11 3.74 9.93 -2.35
CA LEU A 11 4.17 11.12 -3.09
C LEU A 11 5.61 11.50 -2.78
N ASP A 12 6.04 11.38 -1.53
CA ASP A 12 7.44 11.59 -1.14
C ASP A 12 8.36 10.55 -1.76
N LEU A 13 7.99 9.27 -1.77
CA LEU A 13 8.76 8.23 -2.45
C LEU A 13 8.93 8.50 -3.95
N MET A 14 7.87 8.96 -4.62
CA MET A 14 7.93 9.32 -6.03
C MET A 14 8.85 10.53 -6.24
N LYS A 15 8.70 11.59 -5.44
CA LYS A 15 9.56 12.77 -5.48
C LYS A 15 11.03 12.37 -5.29
N ASP A 16 11.33 11.64 -4.22
CA ASP A 16 12.69 11.23 -3.88
C ASP A 16 13.29 10.34 -4.98
N PHE A 17 12.51 9.44 -5.57
CA PHE A 17 12.96 8.65 -6.71
C PHE A 17 13.46 9.54 -7.86
N TRP A 18 12.67 10.52 -8.30
CA TRP A 18 13.03 11.35 -9.46
C TRP A 18 14.17 12.32 -9.14
N TYR A 19 14.12 13.01 -8.01
CA TYR A 19 15.17 13.93 -7.58
C TYR A 19 16.53 13.22 -7.45
N GLU A 20 16.53 12.03 -6.86
CA GLU A 20 17.77 11.30 -6.64
C GLU A 20 18.22 10.47 -7.86
N SER A 21 17.37 10.30 -8.88
CA SER A 21 17.75 9.67 -10.15
C SER A 21 18.29 10.67 -11.17
N VAL A 22 17.67 11.85 -11.24
CA VAL A 22 17.96 12.86 -12.28
C VAL A 22 18.93 13.92 -11.77
N GLY A 23 18.87 14.23 -10.47
CA GLY A 23 19.62 15.31 -9.83
C GLY A 23 18.69 16.29 -9.12
N VAL A 24 19.17 16.84 -8.01
CA VAL A 24 18.36 17.69 -7.11
C VAL A 24 18.10 19.08 -7.70
N GLU A 25 18.90 19.49 -8.68
CA GLU A 25 18.80 20.79 -9.33
C GLU A 25 17.52 20.93 -10.15
N ARG A 26 16.80 22.04 -9.96
CA ARG A 26 15.53 22.32 -10.64
C ARG A 26 15.66 22.26 -12.16
N ASP A 27 16.77 22.73 -12.70
CA ASP A 27 17.05 22.75 -14.14
C ASP A 27 17.21 21.33 -14.71
N ALA A 28 17.69 20.37 -13.91
CA ALA A 28 17.76 18.97 -14.32
C ALA A 28 16.36 18.36 -14.34
N MET A 29 15.56 18.60 -13.29
CA MET A 29 14.18 18.12 -13.22
C MET A 29 13.30 18.66 -14.36
N GLN A 30 13.50 19.90 -14.80
CA GLN A 30 12.76 20.49 -15.93
C GLN A 30 13.08 19.85 -17.28
N LYS A 31 14.21 19.14 -17.41
CA LYS A 31 14.59 18.41 -18.63
C LYS A 31 13.93 17.04 -18.75
N VAL A 32 13.29 16.56 -17.69
CA VAL A 32 12.53 15.30 -17.72
C VAL A 32 11.22 15.55 -18.44
N ASP A 33 11.09 14.97 -19.64
CA ASP A 33 9.88 15.07 -20.44
C ASP A 33 8.88 13.93 -20.16
N GLU A 34 7.62 14.16 -20.53
CA GLU A 34 6.53 13.19 -20.33
C GLU A 34 6.77 11.84 -21.03
N ASN A 35 7.39 11.85 -22.22
CA ASN A 35 7.66 10.62 -22.95
C ASN A 35 8.70 9.75 -22.22
N SER A 36 9.74 10.37 -21.66
CA SER A 36 10.72 9.69 -20.82
C SER A 36 10.07 9.03 -19.59
N VAL A 37 9.14 9.73 -18.92
CA VAL A 37 8.39 9.18 -17.78
C VAL A 37 7.52 8.00 -18.23
N LYS A 38 6.74 8.16 -19.30
CA LYS A 38 5.86 7.11 -19.85
C LYS A 38 6.59 5.84 -20.27
N GLU A 39 7.80 5.99 -20.80
CA GLU A 39 8.61 4.83 -21.18
C GLU A 39 9.14 4.07 -19.95
N LEU A 40 9.36 4.78 -18.83
CA LEU A 40 9.95 4.20 -17.63
C LEU A 40 8.91 3.73 -16.61
N GLU A 41 7.76 4.39 -16.50
CA GLU A 41 6.77 4.14 -15.45
C GLU A 41 6.33 2.67 -15.39
N GLY A 42 6.27 2.10 -14.19
CA GLY A 42 5.88 0.70 -13.99
C GLY A 42 6.93 -0.33 -14.43
N THR A 43 8.10 0.07 -14.95
CA THR A 43 9.21 -0.84 -15.26
C THR A 43 10.16 -1.01 -14.08
N ALA A 44 11.02 -2.04 -14.10
CA ALA A 44 12.06 -2.25 -13.10
C ALA A 44 13.40 -2.67 -13.72
N PRO A 45 14.10 -1.79 -14.46
CA PRO A 45 15.34 -2.15 -15.15
C PRO A 45 16.48 -2.61 -14.22
N GLY A 46 16.43 -2.27 -12.94
CA GLY A 46 17.35 -2.78 -11.92
C GLY A 46 17.19 -4.26 -11.59
N ALA A 47 15.94 -4.76 -11.66
CA ALA A 47 15.58 -6.14 -11.33
C ALA A 47 15.28 -6.99 -12.59
N CYS A 48 14.80 -6.37 -13.66
CA CYS A 48 14.32 -7.01 -14.88
C CYS A 48 15.28 -6.76 -16.06
N LYS A 49 15.94 -7.81 -16.53
CA LYS A 49 16.87 -7.76 -17.68
C LYS A 49 16.18 -7.44 -19.01
N ALA A 50 14.89 -7.71 -19.14
CA ALA A 50 14.12 -7.40 -20.34
C ALA A 50 13.90 -5.89 -20.43
N ASP A 51 13.33 -5.30 -19.37
CA ASP A 51 13.13 -3.85 -19.21
C ASP A 51 14.45 -3.11 -19.46
N ALA A 52 15.52 -3.52 -18.76
CA ALA A 52 16.84 -2.90 -18.89
C ALA A 52 17.32 -2.85 -20.35
N ARG A 53 17.17 -3.95 -21.09
CA ARG A 53 17.64 -4.06 -22.47
C ARG A 53 16.85 -3.16 -23.40
N ASP A 54 15.53 -3.14 -23.28
CA ASP A 54 14.67 -2.41 -24.21
C ASP A 54 14.69 -0.90 -23.93
N LEU A 55 14.74 -0.51 -22.66
CA LEU A 55 14.90 0.88 -22.25
C LEU A 55 16.29 1.43 -22.60
N TYR A 56 17.36 0.65 -22.41
CA TYR A 56 18.71 1.11 -22.73
C TYR A 56 18.89 1.42 -24.21
N LYS A 57 18.26 0.64 -25.11
CA LYS A 57 18.23 0.96 -26.55
C LYS A 57 17.57 2.31 -26.82
N LYS A 58 16.44 2.59 -26.16
CA LYS A 58 15.72 3.87 -26.29
C LYS A 58 16.54 5.04 -25.74
N LEU A 59 17.24 4.84 -24.63
CA LEU A 59 18.14 5.81 -24.02
C LEU A 59 19.32 6.16 -24.95
N LYS A 60 19.97 5.15 -25.54
CA LYS A 60 21.04 5.35 -26.53
C LYS A 60 20.58 6.05 -27.80
N ALA A 61 19.34 5.79 -28.22
CA ALA A 61 18.72 6.48 -29.34
C ALA A 61 18.25 7.91 -29.00
N GLY A 62 18.45 8.39 -27.76
CA GLY A 62 18.00 9.71 -27.31
C GLY A 62 16.48 9.85 -27.18
N LYS A 63 15.73 8.74 -27.17
CA LYS A 63 14.26 8.72 -27.02
C LYS A 63 13.82 8.85 -25.57
N ILE A 64 14.70 8.49 -24.63
CA ILE A 64 14.52 8.69 -23.19
C ILE A 64 15.61 9.65 -22.73
N PHE A 65 15.22 10.64 -21.92
CA PHE A 65 16.06 11.73 -21.42
C PHE A 65 16.73 12.53 -22.55
N GLY A 66 16.00 12.79 -23.64
CA GLY A 66 16.54 13.41 -24.86
C GLY A 66 17.13 14.81 -24.67
N ALA A 67 16.66 15.55 -23.65
CA ALA A 67 17.20 16.86 -23.29
C ALA A 67 18.56 16.82 -22.55
N PHE A 68 19.06 15.62 -22.22
CA PHE A 68 20.36 15.41 -21.57
C PHE A 68 21.42 14.97 -22.58
N ASN A 69 22.67 15.35 -22.33
CA ASN A 69 23.81 14.82 -23.09
C ASN A 69 24.04 13.33 -22.75
N ASP A 70 24.84 12.64 -23.57
CA ASP A 70 25.05 11.19 -23.43
C ASP A 70 25.68 10.82 -22.08
N GLN A 71 26.60 11.64 -21.55
CA GLN A 71 27.26 11.37 -20.27
C GLN A 71 26.27 11.44 -19.10
N ASP A 72 25.39 12.44 -19.09
CA ASP A 72 24.39 12.60 -18.04
C ASP A 72 23.29 11.54 -18.17
N ARG A 73 22.89 11.15 -19.39
CA ARG A 73 21.97 10.02 -19.59
C ARG A 73 22.49 8.72 -18.99
N GLU A 74 23.77 8.41 -19.13
CA GLU A 74 24.35 7.21 -18.50
C GLU A 74 24.36 7.28 -16.97
N LYS A 75 24.60 8.45 -16.38
CA LYS A 75 24.53 8.64 -14.92
C LYS A 75 23.11 8.42 -14.40
N ILE A 76 22.13 9.06 -15.05
CA ILE A 76 20.71 8.92 -14.70
C ILE A 76 20.30 7.45 -14.83
N TRP A 77 20.71 6.79 -15.92
CA TRP A 77 20.43 5.37 -16.14
C TRP A 77 20.96 4.47 -15.02
N ALA A 78 22.19 4.71 -14.56
CA ALA A 78 22.78 3.95 -13.46
C ALA A 78 21.97 4.11 -12.16
N GLU A 79 21.51 5.32 -11.86
CA GLU A 79 20.68 5.58 -10.69
C GLU A 79 19.28 4.95 -10.80
N VAL A 80 18.63 5.07 -11.96
CA VAL A 80 17.35 4.40 -12.21
C VAL A 80 17.49 2.89 -12.02
N CYS A 81 18.54 2.26 -12.56
CA CYS A 81 18.80 0.83 -12.36
C CYS A 81 19.09 0.49 -10.90
N ARG A 82 19.86 1.33 -10.19
CA ARG A 82 20.16 1.08 -8.77
C ARG A 82 18.89 1.11 -7.92
N ARG A 83 18.00 2.06 -8.20
CA ARG A 83 16.78 2.32 -7.43
C ARG A 83 15.63 1.38 -7.76
N THR A 84 15.66 0.72 -8.91
CA THR A 84 14.61 -0.21 -9.34
C THR A 84 14.98 -1.69 -9.13
N LYS A 85 15.84 -1.96 -8.14
CA LYS A 85 16.18 -3.34 -7.74
C LYS A 85 15.08 -4.01 -6.90
N ASP A 86 14.32 -3.22 -6.16
CA ASP A 86 13.31 -3.66 -5.20
C ASP A 86 11.94 -3.00 -5.44
N ARG A 87 11.82 -2.15 -6.46
CA ARG A 87 10.61 -1.37 -6.77
C ARG A 87 10.52 -1.03 -8.25
N LEU A 88 9.31 -0.69 -8.70
CA LEU A 88 9.06 -0.14 -10.03
C LEU A 88 9.44 1.35 -10.08
N VAL A 89 9.64 1.89 -11.28
CA VAL A 89 9.73 3.34 -11.49
C VAL A 89 8.37 3.96 -11.13
N PRO A 90 8.31 4.85 -10.13
CA PRO A 90 7.07 5.51 -9.73
C PRO A 90 6.72 6.66 -10.68
N SER A 91 5.42 6.83 -10.94
CA SER A 91 4.85 7.99 -11.61
C SER A 91 3.47 8.30 -11.04
N PHE A 92 2.85 9.39 -11.50
CA PHE A 92 1.46 9.65 -11.17
C PHE A 92 0.53 8.55 -11.70
N PHE A 93 0.85 7.93 -12.83
CA PHE A 93 0.07 6.79 -13.34
C PHE A 93 0.12 5.62 -12.35
N THR A 94 1.31 5.17 -11.94
CA THR A 94 1.43 4.06 -10.98
C THR A 94 0.81 4.42 -9.62
N PHE A 95 0.97 5.67 -9.18
CA PHE A 95 0.34 6.17 -7.96
C PHE A 95 -1.19 6.03 -7.99
N PHE A 96 -1.84 6.46 -9.09
CA PHE A 96 -3.29 6.32 -9.19
C PHE A 96 -3.74 4.86 -9.31
N GLU A 97 -2.97 4.01 -9.99
CA GLU A 97 -3.24 2.56 -10.03
C GLU A 97 -3.13 1.91 -8.64
N ASP A 98 -2.11 2.27 -7.88
CA ASP A 98 -1.93 1.80 -6.50
C ASP A 98 -3.09 2.26 -5.62
N LEU A 99 -3.53 3.52 -5.72
CA LEU A 99 -4.69 4.03 -4.99
C LEU A 99 -6.00 3.32 -5.37
N ASN A 100 -6.20 3.07 -6.68
CA ASN A 100 -7.37 2.35 -7.18
C ASN A 100 -7.42 0.93 -6.60
N TRP A 101 -6.28 0.26 -6.52
CA TRP A 101 -6.17 -1.08 -5.98
C TRP A 101 -6.33 -1.10 -4.45
N LEU A 102 -5.68 -0.17 -3.74
CA LEU A 102 -5.70 -0.07 -2.27
C LEU A 102 -7.08 0.25 -1.69
N LYS A 103 -8.00 0.78 -2.49
CA LYS A 103 -9.38 1.03 -2.07
C LYS A 103 -10.06 -0.21 -1.49
N GLY A 104 -9.89 -1.38 -2.10
CA GLY A 104 -10.48 -2.63 -1.64
C GLY A 104 -9.98 -3.03 -0.24
N PRO A 105 -8.67 -3.18 -0.04
CA PRO A 105 -8.08 -3.43 1.27
C PRO A 105 -8.43 -2.37 2.32
N ALA A 106 -8.39 -1.08 1.96
CA ALA A 106 -8.75 0.00 2.87
C ALA A 106 -10.21 -0.10 3.32
N ASP A 107 -11.13 -0.42 2.42
CA ASP A 107 -12.55 -0.62 2.77
C ASP A 107 -12.77 -1.86 3.64
N CYS A 108 -11.88 -2.87 3.59
CA CYS A 108 -11.89 -3.98 4.54
C CYS A 108 -11.50 -3.50 5.94
N VAL A 109 -10.38 -2.79 6.07
CA VAL A 109 -9.89 -2.28 7.37
C VAL A 109 -10.88 -1.32 8.00
N LYS A 110 -11.59 -0.51 7.19
CA LYS A 110 -12.67 0.38 7.68
C LYS A 110 -13.82 -0.36 8.38
N ARG A 111 -13.98 -1.67 8.17
CA ARG A 111 -14.96 -2.49 8.89
C ARG A 111 -14.58 -2.76 10.34
N LEU A 112 -13.32 -2.50 10.73
CA LEU A 112 -12.80 -2.74 12.08
C LEU A 112 -12.74 -1.48 12.95
N ILE A 113 -13.00 -0.31 12.36
CA ILE A 113 -12.82 0.99 13.03
C ILE A 113 -14.16 1.69 13.20
N PRO A 114 -14.32 2.50 14.27
CA PRO A 114 -15.42 3.42 14.37
C PRO A 114 -15.36 4.42 13.21
N ILE A 115 -16.44 4.50 12.42
CA ILE A 115 -16.46 5.34 11.20
C ILE A 115 -16.68 6.80 11.60
N SER A 116 -15.58 7.53 11.74
CA SER A 116 -15.57 9.00 11.82
C SER A 116 -15.22 9.59 10.44
N PRO A 117 -15.97 10.58 9.93
CA PRO A 117 -15.67 11.21 8.63
C PRO A 117 -14.36 12.00 8.58
N ASP A 118 -13.85 12.40 9.75
CA ASP A 118 -12.71 13.31 9.87
C ASP A 118 -11.38 12.60 10.10
N ASP A 119 -11.42 11.31 10.46
CA ASP A 119 -10.25 10.52 10.84
C ASP A 119 -9.65 9.72 9.65
N THR A 120 -8.32 9.62 9.62
CA THR A 120 -7.64 8.68 8.72
C THR A 120 -7.73 7.26 9.29
N ILE A 121 -7.56 6.23 8.45
CA ILE A 121 -7.59 4.83 8.91
C ILE A 121 -6.50 4.59 9.96
N LEU A 122 -5.30 5.12 9.73
CA LEU A 122 -4.17 4.97 10.65
C LEU A 122 -4.44 5.66 11.98
N TYR A 123 -4.93 6.90 11.93
CA TYR A 123 -5.29 7.64 13.14
C TYR A 123 -6.36 6.90 13.95
N ALA A 124 -7.41 6.40 13.30
CA ALA A 124 -8.45 5.66 13.99
C ALA A 124 -7.93 4.36 14.62
N LEU A 125 -7.09 3.61 13.89
CA LEU A 125 -6.45 2.40 14.41
C LEU A 125 -5.57 2.70 15.62
N GLU A 126 -4.81 3.79 15.59
CA GLU A 126 -3.86 4.15 16.65
C GLU A 126 -4.55 4.71 17.89
N GLN A 127 -5.50 5.61 17.71
CA GLN A 127 -6.07 6.37 18.82
C GLN A 127 -7.26 5.66 19.47
N TYR A 128 -8.01 4.85 18.72
CA TYR A 128 -9.28 4.31 19.19
C TYR A 128 -9.32 2.79 19.25
N VAL A 129 -8.52 2.09 18.44
CA VAL A 129 -8.68 0.64 18.26
C VAL A 129 -7.52 -0.15 18.86
N PHE A 130 -6.28 0.33 18.78
CA PHE A 130 -5.16 -0.39 19.37
C PHE A 130 -5.12 -0.24 20.88
N THR A 131 -5.29 -1.35 21.60
CA THR A 131 -5.27 -1.41 23.07
C THR A 131 -4.11 -2.26 23.61
N GLY A 132 -3.37 -2.93 22.72
CA GLY A 132 -2.35 -3.90 23.10
C GLY A 132 -2.93 -5.19 23.70
N VAL A 133 -4.24 -5.43 23.59
CA VAL A 133 -4.86 -6.66 24.08
C VAL A 133 -4.20 -7.89 23.45
N ASN A 134 -4.09 -8.99 24.21
CA ASN A 134 -3.42 -10.22 23.75
C ASN A 134 -1.92 -10.05 23.36
N GLN A 135 -1.32 -8.86 23.52
CA GLN A 135 0.11 -8.64 23.32
C GLN A 135 0.89 -8.92 24.62
N ARG A 136 2.21 -9.14 24.45
CA ARG A 136 3.13 -9.36 25.57
C ARG A 136 4.20 -8.28 25.54
N THR A 137 4.49 -7.67 26.68
CA THR A 137 5.53 -6.65 26.81
C THR A 137 6.87 -7.15 26.27
N GLY A 138 7.51 -6.34 25.43
CA GLY A 138 8.79 -6.69 24.80
C GLY A 138 8.69 -7.68 23.64
N GLN A 139 7.48 -8.04 23.18
CA GLN A 139 7.27 -8.98 22.09
C GLN A 139 6.22 -8.49 21.07
N CYS A 140 6.53 -8.62 19.78
CA CYS A 140 5.59 -8.43 18.68
C CYS A 140 5.14 -9.78 18.13
N LEU A 141 3.84 -9.90 17.90
CA LEU A 141 3.25 -11.07 17.28
C LEU A 141 3.26 -10.91 15.75
N ILE A 142 3.79 -11.90 15.02
CA ILE A 142 3.89 -11.90 13.56
C ILE A 142 3.19 -13.13 12.98
N GLN A 143 2.25 -12.92 12.08
CA GLN A 143 1.55 -13.95 11.32
C GLN A 143 2.48 -14.54 10.26
N LYS A 144 2.53 -15.86 10.20
CA LYS A 144 3.21 -16.64 9.17
C LYS A 144 2.28 -16.98 8.01
N PRO A 145 2.83 -17.39 6.86
CA PRO A 145 2.03 -17.83 5.70
C PRO A 145 1.09 -19.02 5.99
N ASP A 146 1.40 -19.85 6.99
CA ASP A 146 0.58 -20.99 7.41
C ASP A 146 -0.53 -20.59 8.41
N HIS A 147 -0.82 -19.29 8.53
CA HIS A 147 -1.79 -18.71 9.47
C HIS A 147 -1.44 -18.88 10.95
N THR A 148 -0.26 -19.42 11.28
CA THR A 148 0.26 -19.45 12.65
C THR A 148 0.92 -18.13 13.02
N PHE A 149 1.25 -17.95 14.30
CA PHE A 149 1.90 -16.74 14.79
C PHE A 149 3.20 -17.06 15.53
N VAL A 150 4.17 -16.16 15.41
CA VAL A 150 5.43 -16.22 16.16
C VAL A 150 5.67 -14.91 16.89
N SER A 151 6.17 -15.01 18.12
CA SER A 151 6.62 -13.85 18.89
C SER A 151 8.06 -13.50 18.54
N LYS A 152 8.32 -12.21 18.32
CA LYS A 152 9.66 -11.64 18.13
C LYS A 152 9.89 -10.50 19.11
N PRO A 153 11.12 -10.24 19.56
CA PRO A 153 11.40 -9.07 20.40
C PRO A 153 10.95 -7.78 19.71
N GLY A 154 10.34 -6.86 20.45
CA GLY A 154 9.91 -5.55 19.93
C GLY A 154 9.21 -4.70 20.97
N THR A 155 9.10 -3.41 20.70
CA THR A 155 8.44 -2.42 21.55
C THR A 155 6.92 -2.41 21.35
N GLU A 156 6.20 -1.69 22.19
CA GLU A 156 4.75 -1.45 22.00
C GLU A 156 4.47 -0.67 20.70
N ALA A 157 5.32 0.29 20.35
CA ALA A 157 5.22 0.99 19.07
C ALA A 157 5.41 0.01 17.89
N ASP A 158 6.31 -0.97 18.02
CA ASP A 158 6.48 -2.02 17.01
C ASP A 158 5.24 -2.93 16.92
N GLN A 159 4.59 -3.26 18.05
CA GLN A 159 3.35 -4.04 18.07
C GLN A 159 2.25 -3.34 17.27
N MET A 160 2.07 -2.04 17.51
CA MET A 160 1.10 -1.22 16.80
C MET A 160 1.42 -1.16 15.29
N ASN A 161 2.64 -0.75 14.93
CA ASN A 161 3.04 -0.60 13.53
C ASN A 161 2.97 -1.92 12.76
N LEU A 162 3.50 -3.01 13.33
CA LEU A 162 3.43 -4.34 12.71
C LEU A 162 2.00 -4.88 12.70
N GLY A 163 1.18 -4.54 13.69
CA GLY A 163 -0.23 -4.87 13.75
C GLY A 163 -0.99 -4.27 12.58
N VAL A 164 -0.83 -2.97 12.34
CA VAL A 164 -1.44 -2.26 11.19
C VAL A 164 -0.98 -2.87 9.87
N LEU A 165 0.33 -3.09 9.70
CA LEU A 165 0.86 -3.71 8.48
C LEU A 165 0.25 -5.09 8.23
N GLN A 166 0.10 -5.89 9.28
CA GLN A 166 -0.51 -7.22 9.19
C GLN A 166 -2.01 -7.14 8.85
N LEU A 167 -2.77 -6.18 9.40
CA LEU A 167 -4.17 -5.96 9.03
C LEU A 167 -4.30 -5.65 7.54
N PHE A 168 -3.47 -4.74 7.01
CA PHE A 168 -3.46 -4.43 5.59
C PHE A 168 -3.05 -5.64 4.75
N LEU A 169 -2.04 -6.41 5.15
CA LEU A 169 -1.65 -7.64 4.42
C LEU A 169 -2.76 -8.68 4.39
N ILE A 170 -3.50 -8.87 5.49
CA ILE A 170 -4.64 -9.79 5.53
C ILE A 170 -5.77 -9.27 4.63
N ALA A 171 -6.05 -7.96 4.67
CA ALA A 171 -7.03 -7.32 3.80
C ALA A 171 -6.65 -7.46 2.31
N MET A 172 -5.38 -7.22 1.95
CA MET A 172 -4.85 -7.40 0.59
C MET A 172 -5.11 -8.81 0.05
N ARG A 173 -4.88 -9.84 0.88
CA ARG A 173 -5.12 -11.25 0.49
C ARG A 173 -6.60 -11.57 0.29
N ASN A 174 -7.50 -10.91 1.03
CA ASN A 174 -8.89 -11.34 1.17
C ASN A 174 -9.93 -10.33 0.65
N HIS A 175 -9.54 -9.16 0.14
CA HIS A 175 -10.47 -8.07 -0.20
C HIS A 175 -11.55 -8.47 -1.23
N LEU A 176 -11.27 -9.41 -2.13
CA LEU A 176 -12.26 -9.95 -3.09
C LEU A 176 -13.35 -10.82 -2.43
N ASN A 177 -13.10 -11.32 -1.22
CA ASN A 177 -14.05 -12.06 -0.39
C ASN A 177 -14.66 -11.19 0.71
N MET A 178 -14.15 -9.97 0.92
CA MET A 178 -14.69 -8.99 1.86
C MET A 178 -15.05 -7.65 1.18
N PRO A 179 -15.77 -7.64 0.04
CA PRO A 179 -16.14 -6.40 -0.64
C PRO A 179 -16.90 -5.46 0.29
N ALA A 180 -16.71 -4.14 0.14
CA ALA A 180 -17.43 -3.14 0.93
C ALA A 180 -18.95 -3.33 0.86
N GLU A 181 -19.66 -3.08 1.96
CA GLU A 181 -21.12 -3.04 1.92
C GLU A 181 -21.58 -1.94 0.95
N PRO A 182 -22.57 -2.22 0.09
CA PRO A 182 -23.12 -1.17 -0.74
C PRO A 182 -23.77 -0.10 0.12
N LYS A 183 -23.28 1.14 0.00
CA LYS A 183 -24.00 2.32 0.49
C LYS A 183 -25.35 2.38 -0.23
N LYS A 184 -26.48 2.05 0.43
CA LYS A 184 -27.84 2.20 -0.15
C LYS A 184 -27.99 3.67 -0.64
N LYS A 185 -28.52 4.01 -1.82
CA LYS A 185 -29.80 3.67 -2.46
C LYS A 185 -29.73 3.77 -4.01
N ASN A 186 -30.68 3.10 -4.68
CA ASN A 186 -31.11 3.25 -6.08
C ASN A 186 -30.20 2.71 -7.19
N LEU A 187 -30.10 1.39 -7.31
CA LEU A 187 -29.67 0.77 -8.58
C LEU A 187 -30.60 -0.40 -8.90
N LEU A 188 -31.76 -0.09 -9.48
CA LEU A 188 -32.67 -1.08 -10.07
C LEU A 188 -32.08 -1.82 -11.28
N ALA A 189 -30.85 -1.49 -11.71
CA ALA A 189 -30.25 -1.97 -12.94
C ALA A 189 -28.78 -2.45 -12.82
N LYS A 190 -28.18 -2.51 -11.62
CA LYS A 190 -26.83 -3.10 -11.46
C LYS A 190 -26.91 -4.48 -10.79
N PRO A 191 -26.03 -5.43 -11.15
CA PRO A 191 -25.94 -6.72 -10.46
C PRO A 191 -25.83 -6.50 -8.96
N ARG A 192 -26.51 -7.35 -8.16
CA ARG A 192 -26.37 -7.27 -6.71
C ARG A 192 -24.88 -7.42 -6.37
N PRO A 193 -24.28 -6.49 -5.61
CA PRO A 193 -22.90 -6.61 -5.22
C PRO A 193 -22.69 -7.92 -4.47
N LYS A 194 -21.57 -8.60 -4.74
CA LYS A 194 -21.18 -9.82 -4.02
C LYS A 194 -21.16 -9.49 -2.53
N LYS A 195 -21.85 -10.28 -1.71
CA LYS A 195 -21.79 -10.14 -0.25
C LYS A 195 -20.42 -10.60 0.24
N ALA A 196 -19.97 -10.00 1.33
CA ALA A 196 -18.80 -10.49 2.03
C ALA A 196 -19.03 -11.91 2.56
N ASP A 197 -17.99 -12.71 2.51
CA ASP A 197 -17.96 -14.04 3.09
C ASP A 197 -17.92 -13.91 4.62
N PRO A 198 -18.94 -14.40 5.35
CA PRO A 198 -18.99 -14.29 6.80
C PRO A 198 -17.82 -14.98 7.51
N GLU A 199 -17.30 -16.08 6.96
CA GLU A 199 -16.20 -16.83 7.56
C GLU A 199 -14.91 -16.01 7.48
N VAL A 200 -14.65 -15.42 6.31
CA VAL A 200 -13.47 -14.56 6.08
C VAL A 200 -13.55 -13.28 6.92
N LEU A 201 -14.73 -12.69 7.10
CA LEU A 201 -14.93 -11.53 7.98
C LEU A 201 -14.67 -11.86 9.44
N HIS A 202 -15.20 -13.00 9.91
CA HIS A 202 -14.96 -13.48 11.27
C HIS A 202 -13.47 -13.71 11.52
N GLU A 203 -12.78 -14.40 10.61
CA GLU A 203 -11.34 -14.60 10.72
C GLU A 203 -10.56 -13.28 10.73
N PHE A 204 -10.95 -12.32 9.88
CA PHE A 204 -10.30 -11.00 9.84
C PHE A 204 -10.43 -10.26 11.19
N ALA A 205 -11.62 -10.26 11.79
CA ALA A 205 -11.85 -9.67 13.10
C ALA A 205 -11.10 -10.43 14.22
N ALA A 206 -11.08 -11.77 14.18
CA ALA A 206 -10.34 -12.59 15.14
C ALA A 206 -8.83 -12.33 15.05
N TYR A 207 -8.27 -12.14 13.85
CA TYR A 207 -6.87 -11.76 13.69
C TYR A 207 -6.59 -10.35 14.22
N ALA A 208 -7.48 -9.39 13.98
CA ALA A 208 -7.35 -8.05 14.55
C ALA A 208 -7.31 -8.09 16.08
N HIS A 209 -8.24 -8.82 16.70
CA HIS A 209 -8.28 -8.99 18.15
C HIS A 209 -7.01 -9.65 18.71
N LYS A 210 -6.48 -10.64 17.99
CA LYS A 210 -5.22 -11.31 18.35
C LYS A 210 -3.99 -10.39 18.22
N LEU A 211 -4.03 -9.40 17.32
CA LEU A 211 -2.98 -8.42 17.09
C LEU A 211 -3.05 -7.20 18.04
N GLY A 212 -4.02 -7.18 18.96
CA GLY A 212 -4.17 -6.11 19.96
C GLY A 212 -5.08 -4.97 19.57
N PHE A 213 -5.93 -5.19 18.57
CA PHE A 213 -6.96 -4.26 18.16
C PHE A 213 -8.30 -4.64 18.80
N GLU A 214 -8.99 -3.69 19.41
CA GLU A 214 -10.29 -3.88 20.03
C GLU A 214 -11.22 -2.70 19.71
N SER A 215 -12.41 -3.02 19.21
CA SER A 215 -13.50 -2.07 18.95
C SER A 215 -14.82 -2.83 19.01
N ASP A 216 -15.94 -2.11 19.08
CA ASP A 216 -17.26 -2.73 19.02
C ASP A 216 -17.47 -3.41 17.66
N GLU A 217 -16.97 -2.83 16.57
CA GLU A 217 -17.01 -3.45 15.24
C GLU A 217 -16.24 -4.79 15.19
N ILE A 218 -15.07 -4.88 15.83
CA ILE A 218 -14.31 -6.13 15.93
C ILE A 218 -15.09 -7.18 16.73
N ARG A 219 -15.73 -6.78 17.84
CA ARG A 219 -16.52 -7.68 18.68
C ARG A 219 -17.73 -8.22 17.92
N GLU A 220 -18.51 -7.35 17.29
CA GLU A 220 -19.68 -7.73 16.49
C GLU A 220 -19.30 -8.73 15.38
N LEU A 221 -18.21 -8.45 14.64
CA LEU A 221 -17.75 -9.34 13.57
C LEU A 221 -17.23 -10.68 14.09
N THR A 222 -16.65 -10.71 15.28
CA THR A 222 -16.20 -11.95 15.92
C THR A 222 -17.41 -12.79 16.39
N GLU A 223 -18.50 -12.15 16.85
CA GLU A 223 -19.69 -12.81 17.39
C GLU A 223 -20.69 -13.30 16.32
N LEU A 224 -20.58 -12.86 15.05
CA LEU A 224 -21.47 -13.28 13.95
C LEU A 224 -21.60 -14.80 13.77
N ARG A 225 -20.59 -15.58 14.21
CA ARG A 225 -20.62 -17.05 14.19
C ARG A 225 -21.55 -17.67 15.26
N ALA A 226 -21.86 -16.96 16.33
CA ALA A 226 -22.71 -17.49 17.41
C ALA A 226 -24.21 -17.49 17.07
N SER A 227 -24.61 -16.83 15.98
CA SER A 227 -26.02 -16.60 15.61
C SER A 227 -26.44 -17.22 14.26
N SER A 228 -25.58 -18.05 13.65
CA SER A 228 -25.80 -18.73 12.35
C SER A 228 -25.84 -20.24 12.54
#